data_AF-A0A9D1VEF3-F1
#
_entry.id   AF-A0A9D1VEF3-F1
#
_cell.length_a   1.000
_cell.length_b   1.000
_cell.length_c   1.000
_cell.angle_alpha   90.00
_cell.angle_beta   90.00
_cell.angle_gamma   90.00
#
_symmetry.space_group_name_H-M   'P 1'
#
loop_
_entity.id
_entity.type
_entity.pdbx_description
1 polymer ?
#
loop_
_entity_poly.entity_id
_entity_poly.type
_entity_poly.pdbx_seq_one_letter_code
_entity_poly.pdbx_strand_id
1 'polypeptide(L)' 'MKLLEDVFTDAFMQENSRFDDFDGFKFSSAVMVNWQAETIVYAPLLLDAFVKESTRFGSWDEMVRTATAQRYHG' A
#
# COMPACT_ATOMS: atom_id res chain seq x y z
N MET A 1 6.96 -1.12 -15.25
CA MET A 1 7.29 -1.00 -13.83
C MET A 1 6.09 -0.37 -13.15
N LYS A 2 5.38 -1.10 -12.29
CA LYS A 2 4.22 -0.54 -11.58
C LYS A 2 4.75 0.33 -10.45
N LEU A 3 4.49 1.63 -10.50
CA LEU A 3 5.01 2.63 -9.56
C LEU A 3 4.86 2.20 -8.09
N LEU A 4 3.73 1.57 -7.74
CA LEU A 4 3.48 1.07 -6.38
C LEU A 4 4.45 -0.03 -5.93
N GLU A 5 4.86 -0.92 -6.83
CA GLU A 5 5.84 -1.97 -6.53
C GLU A 5 7.25 -1.41 -6.34
N ASP A 6 7.56 -0.22 -6.89
CA ASP A 6 8.85 0.45 -6.67
C ASP A 6 8.89 1.26 -5.36
N VAL A 7 7.74 1.80 -4.91
CA VAL A 7 7.68 2.56 -3.65
C VAL A 7 7.43 1.66 -2.43
N PHE A 8 6.63 0.60 -2.56
CA PHE A 8 6.35 -0.36 -1.48
C PHE A 8 7.38 -1.49 -1.49
N THR A 9 8.60 -1.16 -1.08
CA THR A 9 9.66 -2.14 -0.87
C THR A 9 9.36 -3.06 0.32
N ASP A 10 9.94 -4.26 0.34
CA ASP A 10 9.80 -5.21 1.45
C ASP A 10 10.20 -4.59 2.79
N ALA A 11 11.29 -3.81 2.81
CA ALA A 11 11.74 -3.09 4.00
C ALA A 11 10.70 -2.10 4.52
N PHE A 12 10.07 -1.33 3.61
CA PHE A 12 8.97 -0.45 3.98
C PHE A 12 7.79 -1.23 4.56
N MET A 13 7.41 -2.33 3.90
CA MET A 13 6.26 -3.14 4.32
C MET A 13 6.48 -3.75 5.70
N GLN A 14 7.67 -4.30 5.97
CA GLN A 14 8.02 -4.88 7.27
C GLN A 14 8.07 -3.85 8.40
N GLU A 15 8.52 -2.62 8.12
CA GLU A 15 8.61 -1.57 9.13
C GLU A 15 7.23 -0.96 9.46
N ASN A 16 6.34 -0.90 8.47
CA ASN A 16 5.11 -0.10 8.54
C ASN A 16 3.82 -0.94 8.63
N SER A 17 3.89 -2.24 8.37
CA SER A 17 2.74 -3.12 8.27
C SER A 17 3.00 -4.49 8.90
N ARG A 18 1.94 -5.29 9.02
CA ARG A 18 2.04 -6.70 9.44
C ARG A 18 2.44 -7.67 8.30
N PHE A 19 2.74 -7.15 7.11
CA PHE A 19 3.08 -7.94 5.93
C PHE A 19 4.58 -7.89 5.66
N ASP A 20 5.13 -8.99 5.16
CA ASP A 20 6.55 -9.09 4.80
C ASP A 20 6.89 -8.35 3.49
N ASP A 21 5.91 -8.20 2.59
CA ASP A 21 6.06 -7.59 1.27
C ASP A 21 4.73 -6.99 0.75
N PHE A 22 4.81 -6.32 -0.41
CA PHE A 22 3.64 -5.72 -1.04
C PHE A 22 2.71 -6.74 -1.70
N ASP A 23 3.19 -7.93 -2.06
CA ASP A 23 2.37 -8.98 -2.64
C ASP A 23 1.39 -9.57 -1.62
N GLY A 24 1.83 -9.80 -0.38
CA GLY A 24 1.01 -10.21 0.75
C GLY A 24 -0.05 -9.17 1.11
N PHE A 25 0.29 -7.88 1.01
CA PHE A 25 -0.68 -6.80 1.15
C PHE A 25 -1.75 -6.86 0.03
N LYS A 26 -1.33 -6.95 -1.23
CA LYS A 26 -2.25 -7.02 -2.38
C LYS A 26 -3.20 -8.22 -2.28
N PHE A 27 -2.67 -9.40 -1.92
CA PHE A 27 -3.47 -10.61 -1.75
C PHE A 27 -4.52 -10.48 -0.62
N SER A 28 -4.15 -9.82 0.48
CA SER A 28 -5.02 -9.65 1.63
C SER A 28 -6.04 -8.51 1.46
N SER A 29 -5.75 -7.55 0.58
CA SER A 29 -6.63 -6.42 0.27
C SER A 29 -7.77 -6.85 -0.67
N ALA A 30 -8.76 -7.57 -0.15
CA ALA A 30 -9.94 -8.02 -0.90
C ALA A 30 -10.84 -6.88 -1.46
N VAL A 31 -10.42 -5.63 -1.28
CA VAL A 31 -11.13 -4.38 -1.56
C VAL A 31 -10.68 -3.69 -2.85
N MET A 32 -9.59 -4.16 -3.47
CA MET A 32 -9.12 -3.65 -4.77
C MET A 32 -9.58 -4.54 -5.92
N VAL A 33 -10.13 -3.91 -6.96
CA VAL A 33 -10.68 -4.62 -8.13
C VAL A 33 -9.58 -5.12 -9.06
N ASN A 34 -8.51 -4.33 -9.25
CA ASN A 34 -7.39 -4.73 -10.09
C ASN A 34 -6.09 -3.97 -9.76
N TRP A 35 -5.12 -4.67 -9.19
CA TRP A 35 -3.76 -4.18 -8.91
C TRP A 35 -2.85 -4.09 -10.16
N GLN A 36 -3.31 -4.58 -11.30
CA GLN A 36 -2.55 -4.60 -12.54
C GLN A 36 -3.01 -3.56 -13.56
N ALA A 37 -4.09 -2.83 -13.28
CA ALA A 37 -4.58 -1.76 -14.14
C ALA A 37 -3.69 -0.52 -14.04
N GLU A 38 -3.62 0.26 -15.12
CA GLU A 38 -2.94 1.57 -15.13
C GLU A 38 -3.60 2.57 -14.18
N THR A 39 -4.93 2.45 -13.99
CA THR A 39 -5.72 3.21 -13.03
C THR A 39 -6.29 2.27 -11.99
N ILE A 40 -6.06 2.59 -10.72
CA ILE A 40 -6.54 1.78 -9.60
C ILE A 40 -7.94 2.26 -9.21
N VAL A 41 -8.89 1.34 -9.25
CA VAL A 41 -10.26 1.56 -8.76
C VAL A 41 -10.43 0.79 -7.46
N TYR A 42 -10.75 1.52 -6.39
CA TYR A 42 -10.94 0.98 -5.06
C TYR A 42 -12.05 1.76 -4.33
N ALA A 43 -12.69 1.11 -3.36
CA ALA A 43 -13.61 1.78 -2.45
C ALA A 43 -12.81 2.49 -1.33
N PRO A 44 -12.77 3.83 -1.27
CA PRO A 44 -11.86 4.55 -0.38
C PRO A 44 -12.02 4.16 1.09
N LEU A 45 -13.26 4.11 1.59
CA LEU A 45 -13.55 3.79 2.98
C LEU A 45 -13.11 2.37 3.37
N LEU A 46 -13.28 1.41 2.46
CA LEU A 46 -12.90 0.02 2.73
C LEU A 46 -11.38 -0.16 2.70
N LEU A 47 -10.70 0.52 1.78
CA LEU A 47 -9.25 0.48 1.72
C LEU A 47 -8.62 1.21 2.91
N ASP A 48 -9.15 2.37 3.29
CA ASP A 48 -8.68 3.10 4.47
C ASP A 48 -8.89 2.30 5.76
N ALA A 49 -10.03 1.60 5.90
CA ALA A 49 -10.25 0.69 7.02
C ALA A 49 -9.22 -0.45 7.04
N PHE A 50 -8.97 -1.08 5.89
CA PHE A 50 -7.95 -2.12 5.77
C PHE A 50 -6.54 -1.61 6.13
N VAL A 51 -6.16 -0.43 5.63
CA VAL A 51 -4.86 0.19 5.92
C VAL A 51 -4.72 0.50 7.40
N LYS A 52 -5.76 1.04 8.05
CA LYS A 52 -5.78 1.29 9.50
C LYS A 52 -5.62 0.02 10.33
N GLU A 53 -6.20 -1.09 9.88
CA GLU A 53 -6.15 -2.36 10.61
C GLU A 53 -4.85 -3.15 10.40
N SER A 54 -4.19 -2.94 9.26
CA SER A 54 -3.05 -3.77 8.83
C SER A 54 -1.70 -3.04 8.82
N THR A 55 -1.71 -1.73 8.96
CA THR A 55 -0.53 -0.86 8.92
C THR A 55 -0.58 0.18 10.03
N ARG A 56 0.50 0.95 10.18
CA ARG A 56 0.53 2.10 11.10
C ARG A 56 -0.20 3.35 10.59
N PHE A 57 -0.69 3.35 9.35
CA PHE A 57 -1.22 4.54 8.69
C PHE A 57 -2.74 4.68 8.85
N GLY A 58 -3.22 5.92 8.83
CA GLY A 58 -4.64 6.25 8.92
C GLY A 58 -5.39 6.20 7.60
N SER A 59 -4.71 6.13 6.46
CA SER A 59 -5.34 6.08 5.13
C SER A 59 -4.40 5.56 4.07
N TRP A 60 -4.96 5.11 2.94
CA TRP A 60 -4.16 4.71 1.79
C TRP A 60 -3.32 5.87 1.23
N ASP A 61 -3.87 7.08 1.16
CA ASP A 61 -3.14 8.26 0.65
C ASP A 61 -1.92 8.59 1.53
N GLU A 62 -2.08 8.54 2.86
CA GLU A 62 -0.97 8.73 3.80
C GLU A 62 0.13 7.69 3.61
N MET A 63 -0.25 6.41 3.49
CA MET A 63 0.67 5.30 3.27
C MET A 63 1.47 5.48 1.98
N VAL A 64 0.79 5.80 0.86
CA VAL A 64 1.42 6.02 -0.46
C VAL A 64 2.36 7.22 -0.43
N ARG A 65 1.94 8.35 0.17
CA ARG A 65 2.80 9.55 0.29
C ARG A 65 4.04 9.26 1.10
N THR A 66 3.90 8.57 2.22
CA THR A 66 5.02 8.24 3.10
C THR A 66 6.00 7.31 2.39
N ALA A 67 5.52 6.25 1.73
CA ALA A 67 6.36 5.35 0.95
C ALA A 67 7.11 6.09 -0.18
N THR A 68 6.40 6.96 -0.90
CA THR A 68 6.99 7.76 -1.98
C THR A 68 8.06 8.72 -1.44
N ALA A 69 7.78 9.39 -0.32
CA ALA A 69 8.74 10.29 0.32
C ALA A 69 10.00 9.53 0.76
N GLN A 70 9.84 8.37 1.41
CA GLN A 70 10.97 7.55 1.83
C GLN A 70 11.79 7.01 0.65
N ARG A 71 11.14 6.67 -0.47
CA ARG A 71 11.79 6.08 -1.64
C ARG A 71 12.59 7.07 -2.49
N TYR A 72 12.14 8.33 -2.59
CA TYR A 72 12.72 9.32 -3.51
C TYR A 72 13.27 10.59 -2.82
N HIS A 73 13.02 10.77 -1.53
CA HIS A 73 13.52 11.90 -0.74
C HIS A 73 14.33 11.49 0.50
N GLY A 74 14.70 10.20 0.60
CA GLY A 74 15.60 9.64 1.60
C GLY A 74 17.05 9.57 1.15
#